data_AF-A0A399XQ79-F1
#
_entry.id   AF-A0A399XQ79-F1
#
_cell.length_a   1.000
_cell.length_b   1.000
_cell.length_c   1.000
_cell.angle_alpha   90.00
_cell.angle_beta   90.00
_cell.angle_gamma   90.00
#
_symmetry.space_group_name_H-M   'P 1'
#
loop_
_entity.id
_entity.type
_entity.pdbx_description
1 polymer ?
#
loop_
_entity_poly.entity_id
_entity_poly.type
_entity_poly.pdbx_seq_one_letter_code
_entity_poly.pdbx_strand_id
1 'polypeptide(L)'
;MRTVLLANNRLGVDVGRYLADRGDLAAVVLHPEERSTHGEDLRAIGVPTATWPEGLDMVRSIEPEFLLSVLFAYLIPPEWLELATRLALNLHPGLLPFNRGACPNVWPLVDGSPAGTTLHVMDAEIDTGPILAQREVPTFPEDTALTLYRRLEVASMHLLEECWPSIGSLEPRAQQPGGSFHRLADLASLDPTEADMDLLNRLRARTFPPYGAEYTVAGRRYRVRVEIEPLD
;
A
#
# COMPACT_ATOMS: atom_id res chain seq x y z
N MET A 1 10.46 10.86 18.81
CA MET A 1 10.30 9.39 18.95
C MET A 1 11.42 8.73 18.18
N ARG A 2 11.88 7.53 18.54
CA ARG A 2 12.91 6.82 17.74
C ARG A 2 12.26 5.85 16.76
N THR A 3 12.00 6.29 15.53
CA THR A 3 11.37 5.45 14.49
C THR A 3 12.35 4.99 13.44
N VAL A 4 12.31 3.71 13.09
CA VAL A 4 12.98 3.19 11.89
C VAL A 4 11.92 2.91 10.82
N LEU A 5 12.08 3.52 9.65
CA LEU A 5 11.17 3.38 8.52
C LEU A 5 11.69 2.32 7.54
N LEU A 6 10.83 1.39 7.12
CA LEU A 6 11.09 0.45 6.03
C LEU A 6 10.28 0.92 4.81
N ALA A 7 10.97 1.42 3.79
CA ALA A 7 10.34 2.02 2.63
C ALA A 7 11.20 1.92 1.37
N ASN A 8 10.55 1.90 0.21
CA ASN A 8 11.19 1.99 -1.11
C ASN A 8 10.16 2.47 -2.16
N ASN A 9 9.37 3.46 -1.83
CA ASN A 9 8.25 3.93 -2.66
C ASN A 9 7.94 5.39 -2.34
N ARG A 10 7.15 6.02 -3.20
CA ARG A 10 6.77 7.44 -3.09
C ARG A 10 6.12 7.78 -1.75
N LEU A 11 5.11 7.02 -1.32
CA LEU A 11 4.46 7.24 -0.03
C LEU A 11 5.46 7.15 1.13
N GLY A 12 6.40 6.19 1.07
CA GLY A 12 7.48 6.06 2.04
C GLY A 12 8.40 7.29 2.10
N VAL A 13 8.66 7.96 0.97
CA VAL A 13 9.40 9.24 0.95
C VAL A 13 8.63 10.32 1.70
N ASP A 14 7.34 10.46 1.43
CA ASP A 14 6.48 11.47 2.07
C ASP A 14 6.37 11.23 3.58
N VAL A 15 6.16 9.98 3.99
CA VAL A 15 6.18 9.55 5.39
C VAL A 15 7.54 9.83 6.03
N GLY A 16 8.63 9.49 5.36
CA GLY A 16 9.98 9.72 5.86
C GLY A 16 10.26 11.21 6.11
N ARG A 17 9.89 12.09 5.17
CA ARG A 17 10.02 13.54 5.34
C ARG A 17 9.18 14.04 6.52
N TYR A 18 7.91 13.63 6.60
CA TYR A 18 7.03 13.99 7.71
C TYR A 18 7.61 13.59 9.07
N LEU A 19 8.14 12.37 9.20
CA LEU A 19 8.76 11.92 10.44
C LEU A 19 10.07 12.65 10.74
N ALA A 20 10.89 12.95 9.73
CA ALA A 20 12.13 13.68 9.87
C ALA A 20 11.90 15.13 10.34
N ASP A 21 10.93 15.84 9.75
CA ASP A 21 10.57 17.22 10.11
C ASP A 21 10.12 17.33 11.58
N ARG A 22 9.62 16.24 12.15
CA ARG A 22 9.20 16.13 13.56
C ARG A 22 10.31 15.68 14.50
N GLY A 23 11.48 15.31 13.98
CA GLY A 23 12.54 14.67 14.76
C GLY A 23 12.16 13.27 15.25
N ASP A 24 11.21 12.61 14.59
CA ASP A 24 10.71 11.27 14.93
C ASP A 24 11.38 10.14 14.14
N LEU A 25 12.15 10.47 13.09
CA LEU A 25 12.85 9.50 12.23
C LEU A 25 14.31 9.32 12.65
N ALA A 26 14.69 8.09 13.00
CA ALA A 26 16.04 7.72 13.38
C ALA A 26 16.85 7.11 12.24
N ALA A 27 16.23 6.30 11.38
CA ALA A 27 16.86 5.74 10.19
C ALA A 27 15.83 5.24 9.16
N VAL A 28 16.30 4.97 7.94
CA VAL A 28 15.53 4.31 6.88
C VAL A 28 16.21 3.01 6.44
N VAL A 29 15.43 1.95 6.29
CA VAL A 29 15.84 0.70 5.64
C VAL A 29 15.17 0.61 4.27
N LEU A 30 16.01 0.49 3.25
CA LEU A 30 15.68 0.48 1.83
C LEU A 30 15.63 -0.94 1.29
N HIS A 31 15.09 -1.11 0.08
CA HIS A 31 15.32 -2.35 -0.67
C HIS A 31 16.79 -2.45 -1.11
N PRO A 32 17.28 -3.66 -1.46
CA PRO A 32 18.53 -3.82 -2.19
C PRO A 32 18.57 -2.90 -3.43
N GLU A 33 19.76 -2.47 -3.82
CA GLU A 33 19.96 -1.50 -4.90
C GLU A 33 19.32 -1.95 -6.22
N GLU A 34 19.35 -3.25 -6.52
CA GLU A 34 18.77 -3.83 -7.75
C GLU A 34 17.25 -3.74 -7.79
N ARG A 35 16.60 -3.50 -6.64
CA ARG A 35 15.15 -3.35 -6.50
C ARG A 35 14.75 -1.97 -6.00
N SER A 36 15.71 -1.05 -5.85
CA SER A 36 15.49 0.31 -5.38
C SER A 36 14.68 1.09 -6.43
N THR A 37 13.62 1.77 -5.99
CA THR A 37 12.82 2.65 -6.87
C THR A 37 12.83 4.09 -6.40
N HIS A 38 12.98 4.33 -5.09
CA HIS A 38 12.99 5.67 -4.48
C HIS A 38 14.12 5.80 -3.44
N GLY A 39 15.19 4.99 -3.58
CA GLY A 39 16.31 4.99 -2.63
C GLY A 39 17.04 6.34 -2.56
N GLU A 40 17.25 7.01 -3.70
CA GLU A 40 17.89 8.34 -3.73
C GLU A 40 17.08 9.39 -2.95
N ASP A 41 15.76 9.45 -3.17
CA ASP A 41 14.86 10.37 -2.46
C ASP A 41 14.84 10.09 -0.95
N LEU A 42 14.86 8.82 -0.55
CA LEU A 42 14.89 8.42 0.86
C LEU A 42 16.24 8.75 1.51
N ARG A 43 17.36 8.56 0.81
CA ARG A 43 18.69 8.98 1.29
C ARG A 43 18.79 10.50 1.42
N ALA A 44 18.13 11.25 0.53
CA ALA A 44 18.12 12.71 0.55
C ALA A 44 17.41 13.31 1.78
N ILE A 45 16.65 12.51 2.56
CA ILE A 45 16.09 12.93 3.85
C ILE A 45 17.20 13.25 4.87
N GLY A 46 18.37 12.63 4.74
CA GLY A 46 19.55 12.96 5.56
C GLY A 46 19.65 12.26 6.90
N VAL A 47 18.83 11.22 7.15
CA VAL A 47 18.99 10.29 8.27
C VAL A 47 19.87 9.09 7.86
N PRO A 48 20.45 8.34 8.82
CA PRO A 48 21.13 7.08 8.52
C PRO A 48 20.26 6.13 7.66
N THR A 49 20.89 5.47 6.68
CA THR A 49 20.22 4.52 5.80
C THR A 49 20.97 3.20 5.71
N ALA A 50 20.24 2.09 5.60
CA ALA A 50 20.78 0.79 5.25
C ALA A 50 19.89 0.07 4.23
N THR A 51 20.38 -1.00 3.62
CA THR A 51 19.60 -1.87 2.73
C THR A 51 19.09 -3.09 3.48
N TRP A 52 17.99 -3.65 2.99
CA TRP A 52 17.42 -4.88 3.50
C TRP A 52 18.09 -6.12 2.88
N PRO A 53 18.39 -7.18 3.66
CA PRO A 53 18.28 -7.28 5.12
C PRO A 53 19.56 -6.89 5.88
N GLU A 54 20.61 -6.40 5.21
CA GLU A 54 21.93 -6.14 5.81
C GLU A 54 21.91 -5.08 6.91
N GLY A 55 20.90 -4.21 6.93
CA GLY A 55 20.71 -3.16 7.93
C GLY A 55 20.34 -3.62 9.33
N LEU A 56 20.19 -4.92 9.58
CA LEU A 56 19.70 -5.46 10.86
C LEU A 56 20.51 -4.94 12.07
N ASP A 57 21.85 -4.97 12.00
CA ASP A 57 22.70 -4.54 13.12
C ASP A 57 22.61 -3.03 13.38
N MET A 58 22.45 -2.23 12.32
CA MET A 58 22.21 -0.79 12.45
C MET A 58 20.89 -0.56 13.18
N VAL A 59 19.80 -1.22 12.76
CA VAL A 59 18.49 -1.08 13.41
C VAL A 59 18.53 -1.53 14.86
N ARG A 60 19.21 -2.63 15.17
CA ARG A 60 19.40 -3.11 16.54
C ARG A 60 20.10 -2.06 17.42
N SER A 61 21.13 -1.40 16.89
CA SER A 61 21.86 -0.36 17.64
C SER A 61 21.06 0.91 17.94
N ILE A 62 20.01 1.19 17.15
CA ILE A 62 19.14 2.35 17.33
C ILE A 62 18.16 2.15 18.49
N GLU A 63 17.81 0.89 18.80
CA GLU A 63 16.74 0.52 19.73
C GLU A 63 15.44 1.30 19.45
N PRO A 64 14.82 1.10 18.26
CA PRO A 64 13.67 1.87 17.87
C PRO A 64 12.51 1.70 18.86
N GLU A 65 11.81 2.80 19.13
CA GLU A 65 10.47 2.73 19.74
C GLU A 65 9.48 2.12 18.76
N PHE A 66 9.56 2.56 17.50
CA PHE A 66 8.66 2.14 16.44
C PHE A 66 9.44 1.64 15.23
N LEU A 67 9.01 0.51 14.69
CA LEU A 67 9.40 0.05 13.37
C LEU A 67 8.21 0.29 12.45
N LEU A 68 8.33 1.10 11.40
CA LEU A 68 7.22 1.44 10.52
C LEU A 68 7.48 0.92 9.10
N SER A 69 6.69 -0.03 8.64
CA SER A 69 6.64 -0.47 7.24
C SER A 69 5.65 0.36 6.44
N VAL A 70 6.07 0.83 5.26
CA VAL A 70 5.21 1.54 4.31
C VAL A 70 5.40 0.91 2.93
N LEU A 71 4.43 0.10 2.49
CA LEU A 71 4.45 -0.64 1.21
C LEU A 71 5.78 -1.39 0.99
N PHE A 72 6.31 -2.00 2.05
CA PHE A 72 7.56 -2.72 1.99
C PHE A 72 7.35 -4.13 1.44
N ALA A 73 8.05 -4.50 0.36
CA ALA A 73 7.79 -5.73 -0.38
C ALA A 73 8.31 -7.03 0.27
N TYR A 74 8.71 -6.98 1.54
CA TYR A 74 9.29 -8.11 2.25
C TYR A 74 8.44 -8.46 3.46
N LEU A 75 8.25 -9.76 3.69
CA LEU A 75 7.73 -10.25 4.97
C LEU A 75 8.81 -9.98 6.03
N ILE A 76 8.44 -9.23 7.07
CA ILE A 76 9.35 -8.84 8.15
C ILE A 76 9.41 -9.99 9.15
N PRO A 77 10.57 -10.65 9.32
CA PRO A 77 10.67 -11.82 10.18
C PRO A 77 10.76 -11.41 11.66
N PRO A 78 10.50 -12.34 12.60
CA PRO A 78 10.41 -12.02 14.03
C PRO A 78 11.61 -11.24 14.60
N GLU A 79 12.82 -11.56 14.17
CA GLU A 79 14.05 -10.89 14.65
C GLU A 79 14.14 -9.40 14.31
N TRP A 80 13.32 -8.93 13.36
CA TRP A 80 13.14 -7.52 13.07
C TRP A 80 11.98 -6.92 13.87
N LEU A 81 10.86 -7.64 13.97
CA LEU A 81 9.68 -7.20 14.73
C LEU A 81 10.02 -6.95 16.20
N GLU A 82 10.84 -7.81 16.79
CA GLU A 82 11.31 -7.74 18.18
C GLU A 82 12.25 -6.55 18.46
N LEU A 83 12.77 -5.88 17.43
CA LEU A 83 13.63 -4.69 17.61
C LEU A 83 12.84 -3.47 18.07
N ALA A 84 11.54 -3.42 17.76
CA ALA A 84 10.68 -2.32 18.20
C ALA A 84 10.37 -2.47 19.69
N THR A 85 10.88 -1.54 20.50
CA THR A 85 10.65 -1.52 21.95
C THR A 85 9.21 -1.15 22.34
N ARG A 86 8.42 -0.60 21.40
CA ARG A 86 6.98 -0.35 21.58
C ARG A 86 6.12 -1.13 20.59
N LEU A 87 6.14 -0.75 19.31
CA LEU A 87 5.31 -1.39 18.28
C LEU A 87 6.02 -1.46 16.93
N ALA A 88 5.90 -2.61 16.28
CA ALA A 88 6.18 -2.77 14.85
C ALA A 88 4.87 -2.54 14.09
N LEU A 89 4.84 -1.60 13.17
CA LEU A 89 3.66 -1.06 12.51
C LEU A 89 3.77 -1.22 10.99
N ASN A 90 2.62 -1.39 10.33
CA ASN A 90 2.51 -1.36 8.87
C ASN A 90 1.39 -0.42 8.44
N LEU A 91 1.68 0.46 7.49
CA LEU A 91 0.71 1.32 6.82
C LEU A 91 0.26 0.65 5.53
N HIS A 92 -0.82 -0.11 5.62
CA HIS A 92 -1.37 -0.92 4.55
C HIS A 92 -2.45 -0.15 3.77
N PRO A 93 -2.43 -0.09 2.44
CA PRO A 93 -3.47 0.55 1.62
C PRO A 93 -4.62 -0.42 1.33
N GLY A 94 -5.08 -1.16 2.35
CA GLY A 94 -6.27 -1.99 2.34
C GLY A 94 -7.09 -1.79 3.62
N LEU A 95 -8.42 -1.94 3.53
CA LEU A 95 -9.34 -1.83 4.67
C LEU A 95 -9.46 -3.17 5.42
N LEU A 96 -8.46 -3.46 6.25
CA LEU A 96 -8.38 -4.72 7.01
C LEU A 96 -9.67 -5.00 7.82
N PRO A 97 -10.15 -6.26 7.86
CA PRO A 97 -9.52 -7.49 7.37
C PRO A 97 -9.66 -7.74 5.85
N PHE A 98 -10.28 -6.84 5.09
CA PHE A 98 -10.37 -6.97 3.63
C PHE A 98 -9.07 -6.55 2.95
N ASN A 99 -8.79 -7.21 1.83
CA ASN A 99 -7.68 -6.88 0.95
C ASN A 99 -6.31 -7.01 1.64
N ARG A 100 -6.12 -8.08 2.44
CA ARG A 100 -4.79 -8.46 2.93
C ARG A 100 -3.91 -8.95 1.79
N GLY A 101 -2.60 -8.75 1.93
CA GLY A 101 -1.62 -9.23 0.97
C GLY A 101 -1.43 -8.31 -0.22
N ALA A 102 -1.35 -8.88 -1.42
CA ALA A 102 -0.86 -8.18 -2.60
C ALA A 102 -1.94 -7.34 -3.29
N CYS A 103 -1.51 -6.19 -3.84
CA CYS A 103 -2.30 -5.34 -4.72
C CYS A 103 -3.69 -4.95 -4.17
N PRO A 104 -3.80 -4.45 -2.92
CA PRO A 104 -5.08 -4.14 -2.28
C PRO A 104 -5.89 -3.04 -2.98
N ASN A 105 -5.26 -2.28 -3.90
CA ASN A 105 -5.91 -1.30 -4.76
C ASN A 105 -6.67 -1.93 -5.96
N VAL A 106 -6.45 -3.21 -6.27
CA VAL A 106 -7.08 -3.88 -7.42
C VAL A 106 -8.40 -4.50 -7.02
N TRP A 107 -8.42 -5.27 -5.94
CA TRP A 107 -9.55 -6.12 -5.54
C TRP A 107 -10.87 -5.37 -5.31
N PRO A 108 -10.91 -4.16 -4.70
CA PRO A 108 -12.14 -3.38 -4.59
C PRO A 108 -12.84 -3.09 -5.93
N LEU A 109 -12.07 -3.02 -7.04
CA LEU A 109 -12.62 -2.82 -8.38
C LEU A 109 -13.12 -4.12 -9.02
N VAL A 110 -12.61 -5.27 -8.56
CA VAL A 110 -12.92 -6.60 -9.09
C VAL A 110 -14.12 -7.21 -8.40
N ASP A 111 -14.12 -7.25 -7.08
CA ASP A 111 -15.11 -7.97 -6.27
C ASP A 111 -16.05 -7.05 -5.46
N GLY A 112 -15.83 -5.73 -5.53
CA GLY A 112 -16.61 -4.75 -4.79
C GLY A 112 -16.30 -4.72 -3.29
N SER A 113 -15.21 -5.34 -2.84
CA SER A 113 -14.75 -5.25 -1.45
C SER A 113 -14.43 -3.80 -1.05
N PRO A 114 -14.50 -3.47 0.25
CA PRO A 114 -14.18 -2.14 0.72
C PRO A 114 -12.73 -1.72 0.41
N ALA A 115 -12.57 -0.55 -0.21
CA ALA A 115 -11.28 0.12 -0.34
C ALA A 115 -11.02 1.01 0.89
N GLY A 116 -9.75 1.11 1.28
CA GLY A 116 -9.34 1.94 2.40
C GLY A 116 -7.89 1.70 2.78
N THR A 117 -7.45 2.34 3.84
CA THR A 117 -6.11 2.18 4.40
C THR A 117 -6.19 1.86 5.89
N THR A 118 -5.21 1.13 6.38
CA THR A 118 -5.11 0.68 7.76
C THR A 118 -3.68 0.87 8.27
N LEU A 119 -3.55 1.50 9.45
CA LEU A 119 -2.35 1.42 10.27
C LEU A 119 -2.56 0.31 11.30
N HIS A 120 -1.76 -0.75 11.24
CA HIS A 120 -1.87 -1.89 12.16
C HIS A 120 -0.51 -2.31 12.71
N VAL A 121 -0.53 -3.07 13.80
CA VAL A 121 0.62 -3.74 14.37
C VAL A 121 0.97 -4.95 13.49
N MET A 122 2.24 -5.13 13.18
CA MET A 122 2.74 -6.29 12.45
C MET A 122 2.88 -7.49 13.38
N ASP A 123 2.55 -8.67 12.87
CA ASP A 123 2.85 -9.97 13.47
C ASP A 123 3.61 -10.84 12.44
N ALA A 124 3.74 -12.15 12.69
CA ALA A 124 4.45 -13.05 11.78
C ALA A 124 3.67 -13.38 10.49
N GLU A 125 2.39 -13.02 10.43
CA GLU A 125 1.51 -13.27 9.29
C GLU A 125 1.30 -11.96 8.49
N ILE A 126 0.75 -12.10 7.28
CA ILE A 126 0.59 -10.95 6.36
C ILE A 126 -0.70 -10.22 6.69
N ASP A 127 -0.57 -8.99 7.21
CA ASP A 127 -1.65 -8.04 7.45
C ASP A 127 -2.76 -8.53 8.40
N THR A 128 -2.43 -9.39 9.37
CA THR A 128 -3.39 -9.98 10.33
C THR A 128 -3.41 -9.31 11.70
N GLY A 129 -2.37 -8.54 12.01
CA GLY A 129 -2.20 -7.99 13.35
C GLY A 129 -3.23 -6.91 13.73
N PRO A 130 -3.28 -6.55 15.03
CA PRO A 130 -4.25 -5.59 15.56
C PRO A 130 -4.19 -4.21 14.92
N ILE A 131 -5.35 -3.60 14.70
CA ILE A 131 -5.54 -2.32 14.02
C ILE A 131 -5.44 -1.17 15.02
N LEU A 132 -4.68 -0.13 14.67
CA LEU A 132 -4.63 1.14 15.40
C LEU A 132 -5.62 2.15 14.85
N ALA A 133 -5.66 2.28 13.52
CA ALA A 133 -6.53 3.24 12.84
C ALA A 133 -6.81 2.80 11.41
N GLN A 134 -7.95 3.24 10.87
CA GLN A 134 -8.35 2.96 9.49
C GLN A 134 -9.07 4.15 8.88
N ARG A 135 -9.09 4.16 7.55
CA ARG A 135 -9.86 5.11 6.76
C ARG A 135 -10.42 4.43 5.52
N GLU A 136 -11.74 4.49 5.36
CA GLU A 136 -12.40 4.09 4.12
C GLU A 136 -12.07 5.06 3.00
N VAL A 137 -11.96 4.52 1.79
CA VAL A 137 -11.71 5.28 0.57
C VAL A 137 -12.77 4.88 -0.45
N PRO A 138 -13.53 5.84 -1.01
CA PRO A 138 -14.55 5.51 -1.99
C PRO A 138 -13.93 5.03 -3.31
N THR A 139 -14.60 4.07 -3.94
CA THR A 139 -14.36 3.66 -5.33
C THR A 139 -15.42 4.29 -6.24
N PHE A 140 -15.03 4.57 -7.49
CA PHE A 140 -15.91 5.17 -8.48
C PHE A 140 -15.91 4.35 -9.78
N PRO A 141 -16.99 4.41 -10.58
CA PRO A 141 -17.06 3.66 -11.85
C PRO A 141 -15.97 4.03 -12.86
N GLU A 142 -15.39 5.22 -12.76
CA GLU A 142 -14.27 5.69 -13.59
C GLU A 142 -12.88 5.26 -13.08
N ASP A 143 -12.79 4.57 -11.94
CA ASP A 143 -11.49 4.20 -11.37
C ASP A 143 -10.77 3.13 -12.19
N THR A 144 -9.45 3.31 -12.30
CA THR A 144 -8.50 2.27 -12.66
C THR A 144 -7.72 1.86 -11.41
N ALA A 145 -7.00 0.74 -11.49
CA ALA A 145 -6.09 0.33 -10.41
C ALA A 145 -5.11 1.45 -10.01
N LEU A 146 -4.65 2.26 -10.97
CA LEU A 146 -3.76 3.39 -10.73
C LEU A 146 -4.47 4.56 -10.05
N THR A 147 -5.66 4.97 -10.49
CA THR A 147 -6.36 6.12 -9.88
C THR A 147 -6.75 5.81 -8.43
N LEU A 148 -7.22 4.58 -8.16
CA LEU A 148 -7.52 4.14 -6.81
C LEU A 148 -6.24 4.03 -5.96
N TYR A 149 -5.14 3.50 -6.51
CA TYR A 149 -3.85 3.47 -5.82
C TYR A 149 -3.37 4.86 -5.37
N ARG A 150 -3.43 5.86 -6.26
CA ARG A 150 -3.06 7.24 -5.91
C ARG A 150 -3.95 7.83 -4.81
N ARG A 151 -5.26 7.53 -4.85
CA ARG A 151 -6.20 7.96 -3.80
C ARG A 151 -5.89 7.29 -2.46
N LEU A 152 -5.53 6.01 -2.49
CA LEU A 152 -5.12 5.26 -1.30
C LEU A 152 -3.82 5.82 -0.71
N GLU A 153 -2.80 6.14 -1.52
CA GLU A 153 -1.56 6.77 -1.01
C GLU A 153 -1.85 8.08 -0.25
N VAL A 154 -2.70 8.96 -0.80
CA VAL A 154 -3.11 10.21 -0.15
C VAL A 154 -3.86 9.92 1.16
N ALA A 155 -4.80 8.97 1.14
CA ALA A 155 -5.55 8.59 2.34
C ALA A 155 -4.64 7.99 3.43
N SER A 156 -3.67 7.16 3.05
CA SER A 156 -2.67 6.57 3.95
C SER A 156 -1.81 7.64 4.62
N MET A 157 -1.36 8.64 3.86
CA MET A 157 -0.59 9.75 4.41
C MET A 157 -1.42 10.53 5.44
N HIS A 158 -2.64 10.94 5.08
CA HIS A 158 -3.50 11.68 6.02
C HIS A 158 -3.85 10.86 7.27
N LEU A 159 -4.10 9.54 7.12
CA LEU A 159 -4.34 8.66 8.26
C LEU A 159 -3.14 8.66 9.22
N LEU A 160 -1.92 8.57 8.67
CA LEU A 160 -0.70 8.63 9.47
C LEU A 160 -0.56 9.99 10.16
N GLU A 161 -0.73 11.11 9.45
CA GLU A 161 -0.62 12.46 10.02
C GLU A 161 -1.56 12.69 11.20
N GLU A 162 -2.79 12.17 11.10
CA GLU A 162 -3.80 12.28 12.16
C GLU A 162 -3.45 11.43 13.38
N CYS A 163 -2.95 10.21 13.17
CA CYS A 163 -2.73 9.24 14.24
C CYS A 163 -1.37 9.42 14.93
N TRP A 164 -0.35 9.83 14.16
CA TRP A 164 1.05 9.85 14.60
C TRP A 164 1.30 10.70 15.84
N PRO A 165 0.73 11.92 16.00
CA PRO A 165 0.91 12.72 17.20
C PRO A 165 0.50 12.01 18.50
N SER A 166 -0.45 11.06 18.43
CA SER A 166 -0.94 10.27 19.55
C SER A 166 -0.54 8.79 19.49
N ILE A 167 0.39 8.41 18.61
CA ILE A 167 0.69 6.99 18.29
C ILE A 167 1.01 6.16 19.54
N GLY A 168 1.71 6.75 20.50
CA GLY A 168 2.08 6.09 21.76
C GLY A 168 0.93 5.87 22.75
N SER A 169 -0.28 6.33 22.44
CA SER A 169 -1.48 6.16 23.28
C SER A 169 -2.63 5.46 22.54
N LEU A 170 -2.42 5.09 21.28
CA LEU A 170 -3.43 4.36 20.52
C LEU A 170 -3.44 2.89 20.99
N GLU A 171 -4.64 2.40 21.28
CA GLU A 171 -4.87 1.03 21.72
C GLU A 171 -5.14 0.12 20.51
N PRO A 172 -4.29 -0.88 20.24
CA PRO A 172 -4.51 -1.81 19.14
C PRO A 172 -5.76 -2.66 19.38
N ARG A 173 -6.57 -2.85 18.33
CA ARG A 173 -7.81 -3.63 18.38
C ARG A 173 -7.70 -4.84 17.46
N ALA A 174 -8.08 -6.01 17.95
CA ALA A 174 -8.12 -7.22 17.12
C ALA A 174 -8.99 -7.01 15.88
N GLN A 175 -8.55 -7.54 14.74
CA GLN A 175 -9.36 -7.54 13.52
C GLN A 175 -10.64 -8.36 13.75
N GLN A 176 -11.74 -7.93 13.14
CA GLN A 176 -12.96 -8.74 13.14
C GLN A 176 -12.77 -9.97 12.24
N PRO A 177 -13.45 -11.09 12.53
CA PRO A 177 -13.44 -12.25 11.64
C PRO A 177 -13.94 -11.91 10.23
N GLY A 178 -13.39 -12.58 9.22
CA GLY A 178 -13.75 -12.40 7.81
C GLY A 178 -12.65 -11.72 7.00
N GLY A 179 -13.05 -10.97 5.97
CA GLY A 179 -12.15 -10.30 5.05
C GLY A 179 -11.74 -11.14 3.84
N SER A 180 -10.67 -10.70 3.16
CA SER A 180 -10.11 -11.34 1.98
C SER A 180 -8.59 -11.30 2.04
N PHE A 181 -7.94 -12.24 1.34
CA PHE A 181 -6.49 -12.33 1.24
C PHE A 181 -6.13 -12.69 -0.19
N HIS A 182 -5.18 -11.96 -0.77
CA HIS A 182 -4.76 -12.15 -2.15
C HIS A 182 -3.25 -12.23 -2.28
N ARG A 183 -2.80 -13.10 -3.18
CA ARG A 183 -1.40 -13.25 -3.59
C ARG A 183 -1.18 -12.55 -4.92
N LEU A 184 0.07 -12.19 -5.20
CA LEU A 184 0.43 -11.58 -6.49
C LEU A 184 0.05 -12.49 -7.67
N ALA A 185 0.16 -13.82 -7.50
CA ALA A 185 -0.21 -14.80 -8.51
C ALA A 185 -1.71 -14.79 -8.85
N ASP A 186 -2.56 -14.28 -7.95
CA ASP A 186 -4.01 -14.23 -8.19
C ASP A 186 -4.36 -13.21 -9.28
N LEU A 187 -3.47 -12.26 -9.61
CA LEU A 187 -3.69 -11.30 -10.71
C LEU A 187 -3.83 -11.99 -12.07
N ALA A 188 -3.17 -13.13 -12.28
CA ALA A 188 -3.29 -13.89 -13.53
C ALA A 188 -4.73 -14.38 -13.79
N SER A 189 -5.58 -14.44 -12.74
CA SER A 189 -7.00 -14.76 -12.91
C SER A 189 -7.82 -13.63 -13.53
N LEU A 190 -7.26 -12.42 -13.63
CA LEU A 190 -7.90 -11.25 -14.22
C LEU A 190 -7.57 -11.08 -15.71
N ASP A 191 -6.69 -11.92 -16.27
CA ASP A 191 -6.34 -11.87 -17.68
C ASP A 191 -7.56 -12.23 -18.55
N PRO A 192 -7.83 -11.50 -19.65
CA PRO A 192 -8.96 -11.80 -20.53
C PRO A 192 -8.92 -13.22 -21.07
N THR A 193 -10.01 -13.96 -20.90
CA THR A 193 -10.18 -15.31 -21.44
C THR A 193 -10.81 -15.28 -22.84
N GLU A 194 -10.87 -16.45 -23.51
CA GLU A 194 -11.61 -16.57 -24.78
C GLU A 194 -13.08 -16.13 -24.66
N ALA A 195 -13.69 -16.31 -23.48
CA ALA A 195 -15.07 -15.88 -23.22
C ALA A 195 -15.21 -14.35 -23.13
N ASP A 196 -14.15 -13.64 -22.74
CA ASP A 196 -14.14 -12.18 -22.61
C ASP A 196 -13.89 -11.48 -23.95
N MET A 197 -13.41 -12.21 -24.97
CA MET A 197 -13.01 -11.65 -26.26
C MET A 197 -14.15 -10.97 -27.01
N ASP A 198 -15.40 -11.43 -26.85
CA ASP A 198 -16.56 -10.74 -27.45
C ASP A 198 -16.73 -9.33 -26.87
N LEU A 199 -16.63 -9.17 -25.55
CA LEU A 199 -16.70 -7.87 -24.90
C LEU A 199 -15.52 -6.99 -25.32
N LEU A 200 -14.30 -7.52 -25.27
CA LEU A 200 -13.10 -6.79 -25.70
C LEU A 200 -13.20 -6.34 -27.17
N ASN A 201 -13.71 -7.21 -28.06
CA ASN A 201 -13.95 -6.89 -29.47
C ASN A 201 -14.96 -5.74 -29.63
N ARG A 202 -16.07 -5.76 -28.88
CA ARG A 202 -17.05 -4.66 -28.90
C ARG A 202 -16.46 -3.35 -28.38
N LEU A 203 -15.67 -3.39 -27.30
CA LEU A 203 -15.02 -2.22 -26.73
C LEU A 203 -13.96 -1.61 -27.67
N ARG A 204 -13.08 -2.44 -28.24
CA ARG A 204 -12.02 -1.97 -29.17
C ARG A 204 -12.59 -1.48 -30.49
N ALA A 205 -13.64 -2.12 -31.04
CA ALA A 205 -14.31 -1.65 -32.25
C ALA A 205 -14.98 -0.27 -32.09
N ARG A 206 -15.26 0.14 -30.85
CA ARG A 206 -15.85 1.46 -30.51
C ARG A 206 -14.83 2.49 -30.06
N THR A 207 -13.55 2.12 -29.94
CA THR A 207 -12.49 3.03 -29.49
C THR A 207 -11.91 3.80 -30.69
N PHE A 208 -12.32 5.06 -30.84
CA PHE A 208 -11.78 5.99 -31.84
C PHE A 208 -11.89 7.41 -31.27
N PRO A 209 -10.87 7.97 -30.62
CA PRO A 209 -10.98 9.27 -29.96
C PRO A 209 -11.48 10.38 -30.90
N PRO A 210 -12.45 11.23 -30.48
CA PRO A 210 -12.99 11.35 -29.13
C PRO A 210 -14.14 10.39 -28.77
N TYR A 211 -14.48 9.43 -29.61
CA TYR A 211 -15.56 8.45 -29.38
C TYR A 211 -15.11 7.26 -28.50
N GLY A 212 -16.07 6.41 -28.10
CA GLY A 212 -15.87 5.24 -27.24
C GLY A 212 -17.16 4.43 -27.09
N ALA A 213 -17.10 3.28 -26.41
CA ALA A 213 -18.30 2.59 -25.92
C ALA A 213 -18.90 3.41 -24.77
N GLU A 214 -20.23 3.49 -24.66
CA GLU A 214 -20.89 4.27 -23.62
C GLU A 214 -21.87 3.40 -22.82
N TYR A 215 -21.96 3.63 -21.51
CA TYR A 215 -22.90 2.96 -20.61
C TYR A 215 -23.36 3.93 -19.50
N THR A 216 -24.40 3.57 -18.75
CA THR A 216 -24.95 4.37 -17.65
C THR A 216 -25.08 3.54 -16.39
N VAL A 217 -24.60 4.07 -15.27
CA VAL A 217 -24.78 3.50 -13.93
C VAL A 217 -25.19 4.61 -12.96
N ALA A 218 -26.20 4.35 -12.13
CA ALA A 218 -26.74 5.33 -11.16
C ALA A 218 -27.05 6.72 -11.78
N GLY A 219 -27.56 6.74 -13.01
CA GLY A 219 -27.90 7.99 -13.72
C GLY A 219 -26.73 8.78 -14.29
N ARG A 220 -25.48 8.32 -14.11
CA ARG A 220 -24.28 8.93 -14.68
C ARG A 220 -23.79 8.13 -15.90
N ARG A 221 -23.45 8.85 -16.98
CA ARG A 221 -23.00 8.27 -18.24
C ARG A 221 -21.47 8.22 -18.29
N TYR A 222 -20.95 7.10 -18.75
CA TYR A 222 -19.53 6.79 -18.83
C TYR A 222 -19.12 6.43 -20.25
N ARG A 223 -17.84 6.64 -20.56
CA ARG A 223 -17.22 6.24 -21.83
C ARG A 223 -16.04 5.33 -21.55
N VAL A 224 -16.03 4.17 -22.18
CA VAL A 224 -14.91 3.22 -22.14
C VAL A 224 -14.12 3.31 -23.45
N ARG A 225 -12.81 3.36 -23.31
CA ARG A 225 -11.84 3.19 -24.39
C ARG A 225 -10.81 2.17 -23.92
N VAL A 226 -10.35 1.35 -24.84
CA VAL A 226 -9.31 0.34 -24.55
C VAL A 226 -8.05 0.66 -25.33
N GLU A 227 -6.92 0.53 -24.68
CA GLU A 227 -5.59 0.60 -25.27
C GLU A 227 -5.04 -0.83 -25.35
N ILE A 228 -4.41 -1.18 -26.48
CA ILE A 228 -3.87 -2.51 -26.74
C ILE A 228 -2.48 -2.32 -27.33
N GLU A 229 -1.48 -2.89 -26.67
CA GLU A 229 -0.08 -2.81 -27.06
C GLU A 229 0.47 -4.23 -27.32
N PRO A 230 1.16 -4.48 -28.44
CA PRO A 230 1.91 -5.71 -28.62
C PRO A 230 3.11 -5.74 -27.65
N LEU A 231 3.42 -6.92 -27.10
CA LEU A 231 4.54 -7.11 -26.18
C LEU A 231 5.82 -7.61 -26.87
N ASP A 232 5.77 -7.79 -28.19
CA ASP A 232 6.84 -8.33 -29.05
C ASP A 232 7.61 -7.23 -29.81
#